data_AF-A0A543AAJ7-F1
#
_entry.id   AF-A0A543AAJ7-F1
#
_cell.length_a   1.000
_cell.length_b   1.000
_cell.length_c   1.000
_cell.angle_alpha   90.00
_cell.angle_beta   90.00
_cell.angle_gamma   90.00
#
_symmetry.space_group_name_H-M   'P 1'
#
loop_
_entity.id
_entity.type
_entity.pdbx_description
1 polymer ?
#
loop_
_entity_poly.entity_id
_entity_poly.type
_entity_poly.pdbx_seq_one_letter_code
_entity_poly.pdbx_strand_id
1 'polypeptide(L)'
;MSDEKDSVCASCGDELLTGAIYCISCGASILPFPEQQRPLFVDEVGDEPTGSRSPRGVFYDAPPAHDPGAPGGRTLPILVAIAVLVLVAGVLGFIFGKDGIGPKQSEADPSTDPAPTTSEPTDEPSIDADAPPQSQLLRISRLDTEAASKLIGTWIPQLAAVGAGDGGDADWDGALARYQKLKSTHPEVLLLDTGEWPSSYAKAGMYAVVVPRASDTSGPALEWCVEQGLSRTDCAAKRLEVSGDPTDNYDAQ
;
A
#
# COMPACT_ATOMS: atom_id res chain seq x y z
N MET A 1 -29.90 24.03 41.15
CA MET A 1 -29.14 24.70 40.08
C MET A 1 -27.88 23.88 39.95
N SER A 2 -27.87 22.94 39.01
CA SER A 2 -26.77 21.99 38.87
C SER A 2 -25.68 22.68 38.05
N ASP A 3 -24.48 22.78 38.61
CA ASP A 3 -23.28 23.25 37.92
C ASP A 3 -22.94 22.29 36.78
N GLU A 4 -23.29 22.69 35.55
CA GLU A 4 -22.83 22.05 34.32
C GLU A 4 -21.36 22.40 34.17
N LYS A 5 -20.46 21.45 34.43
CA LYS A 5 -19.01 21.63 34.23
C LYS A 5 -18.72 21.40 32.76
N ASP A 6 -18.58 22.50 32.03
CA ASP A 6 -18.06 22.49 30.66
C ASP A 6 -16.68 21.82 30.66
N SER A 7 -16.60 20.67 30.01
CA SER A 7 -15.36 19.92 29.87
C SER A 7 -14.64 20.45 28.64
N VAL A 8 -13.45 21.03 28.79
CA VAL A 8 -12.64 21.52 27.67
C VAL A 8 -11.51 20.56 27.33
N CYS A 9 -11.15 20.48 26.06
CA CYS A 9 -10.09 19.62 25.56
C CYS A 9 -8.73 20.10 26.08
N ALA A 10 -7.95 19.20 26.69
CA ALA A 10 -6.60 19.52 27.17
C ALA A 10 -5.59 19.81 26.05
N SER A 11 -5.84 19.34 24.82
CA SER A 11 -4.93 19.53 23.69
C SER A 11 -5.17 20.82 22.90
N CYS A 12 -6.43 21.21 22.68
CA CYS A 12 -6.76 22.37 21.83
C CYS A 12 -7.61 23.44 22.53
N GLY A 13 -8.17 23.16 23.71
CA GLY A 13 -9.00 24.09 24.46
C GLY A 13 -10.48 24.15 24.07
N ASP A 14 -10.90 23.42 23.03
CA ASP A 14 -12.31 23.41 22.60
C ASP A 14 -13.23 22.66 23.56
N GLU A 15 -14.51 23.06 23.59
CA GLU A 15 -15.54 22.40 24.37
C GLU A 15 -15.76 20.96 23.91
N LEU A 16 -15.81 20.06 24.88
CA LEU A 16 -16.08 18.65 24.68
C LEU A 16 -17.56 18.40 24.89
N LEU A 17 -18.16 17.63 23.97
CA LEU A 17 -19.51 17.13 24.19
C LEU A 17 -19.53 16.20 25.40
N THR A 18 -20.62 16.23 26.16
CA THR A 18 -20.82 15.34 27.30
C THR A 18 -20.73 13.88 26.85
N GLY A 19 -19.75 13.14 27.38
CA GLY A 19 -19.51 11.73 27.03
C GLY A 19 -18.65 11.50 25.79
N ALA A 20 -18.01 12.55 25.23
CA ALA A 20 -17.06 12.38 24.14
C ALA A 20 -15.83 11.56 24.57
N ILE A 21 -15.41 10.64 23.70
CA ILE A 21 -14.23 9.78 23.89
C ILE A 21 -12.98 10.41 23.25
N TYR A 22 -13.20 11.29 22.28
CA TYR A 22 -12.20 12.09 21.58
C TYR A 22 -12.74 13.48 21.26
N CYS A 23 -11.85 14.47 21.12
CA CYS A 23 -12.19 15.82 20.70
C CYS A 23 -12.50 15.85 19.20
N ILE A 24 -13.66 16.36 18.79
CA ILE A 24 -14.07 16.43 17.38
C ILE A 24 -13.24 17.47 16.60
N SER A 25 -12.75 18.51 17.29
CA SER A 25 -12.01 19.60 16.66
C SER A 25 -10.56 19.22 16.31
N CYS A 26 -9.87 18.49 17.20
CA CYS A 26 -8.46 18.14 17.00
C CYS A 26 -8.14 16.64 16.96
N GLY A 27 -9.13 15.77 17.20
CA GLY A 27 -8.96 14.31 17.21
C GLY A 27 -8.32 13.73 18.48
N ALA A 28 -7.97 14.55 19.47
CA ALA A 28 -7.30 14.08 20.68
C ALA A 28 -8.22 13.21 21.56
N SER A 29 -7.75 12.03 21.97
CA SER A 29 -8.46 11.15 22.91
C SER A 29 -8.54 11.78 24.31
N ILE A 30 -9.73 11.72 24.92
CA ILE A 30 -10.02 12.35 26.22
C ILE A 30 -9.89 11.33 27.36
N LEU A 31 -9.87 10.03 27.04
CA LEU A 31 -9.65 9.00 28.04
C LEU A 31 -8.16 8.95 28.42
N PRO A 32 -7.82 9.01 29.73
CA PRO A 32 -6.52 8.56 30.16
C PRO A 32 -6.40 7.07 29.82
N PHE A 33 -5.33 6.71 29.12
CA PHE A 33 -4.93 5.31 29.02
C PHE A 33 -4.99 4.69 30.42
N PRO A 34 -5.67 3.56 30.63
CA PRO A 34 -5.46 2.82 31.87
C PRO A 34 -3.97 2.46 31.88
N GLU A 35 -3.24 2.97 32.87
CA GLU A 35 -1.87 2.55 33.19
C GLU A 35 -1.88 1.03 33.41
N GLN A 36 -1.71 0.26 32.34
CA GLN A 36 -1.34 -1.13 32.45
C GLN A 36 0.13 -1.17 32.87
N GLN A 37 0.28 -1.39 34.18
CA GLN A 37 1.37 -2.13 34.81
C GLN A 37 2.75 -1.48 34.71
N ARG A 38 2.98 -0.49 35.59
CA ARG A 38 4.30 -0.31 36.22
C ARG A 38 4.73 -1.63 36.87
N PRO A 39 5.90 -2.21 36.53
CA PRO A 39 6.51 -3.23 37.36
C PRO A 39 6.87 -2.60 38.71
N LEU A 40 6.36 -3.20 39.79
CA LEU A 40 6.80 -2.94 41.14
C LEU A 40 8.29 -3.26 41.25
N PHE A 41 9.19 -2.28 41.22
CA PHE A 41 10.50 -2.39 41.88
C PHE A 41 11.14 -1.01 42.09
N VAL A 42 11.44 -0.76 43.37
CA VAL A 42 12.42 0.16 43.99
C VAL A 42 11.95 1.56 44.42
N ASP A 43 11.82 1.67 45.75
CA ASP A 43 11.75 2.83 46.65
C ASP A 43 12.72 3.98 46.27
N GLU A 44 12.23 5.23 46.22
CA GLU A 44 12.33 6.25 47.29
C GLU A 44 13.71 6.91 47.42
N VAL A 45 13.79 8.22 47.14
CA VAL A 45 14.36 9.34 47.95
C VAL A 45 13.99 10.63 47.20
N GLY A 46 13.05 11.46 47.69
CA GLY A 46 13.29 12.74 48.39
C GLY A 46 13.65 13.88 47.41
N ASP A 47 13.05 15.08 47.34
CA ASP A 47 12.36 15.95 48.30
C ASP A 47 11.63 17.04 47.47
N GLU A 48 10.46 17.52 47.95
CA GLU A 48 9.82 18.79 47.55
C GLU A 48 10.50 19.98 48.29
N PRO A 49 10.04 21.28 48.31
CA PRO A 49 8.94 21.95 47.61
C PRO A 49 9.25 23.39 47.04
N THR A 50 8.27 23.90 46.27
CA THR A 50 7.82 25.32 46.15
C THR A 50 8.70 26.43 45.54
N GLY A 51 8.11 27.15 44.57
CA GLY A 51 8.61 28.46 44.10
C GLY A 51 7.63 29.18 43.15
N SER A 52 6.97 30.22 43.69
CA SER A 52 5.95 31.09 43.08
C SER A 52 6.49 32.18 42.14
N ARG A 53 5.60 32.82 41.36
CA ARG A 53 5.70 34.06 40.53
C ARG A 53 6.41 33.93 39.16
N SER A 54 6.00 34.58 38.07
CA SER A 54 5.31 35.88 37.88
C SER A 54 4.79 36.05 36.43
N PRO A 55 4.04 37.13 36.10
CA PRO A 55 3.23 37.27 34.88
C PRO A 55 3.84 38.15 33.77
N ARG A 56 3.19 38.10 32.59
CA ARG A 56 3.12 39.10 31.49
C ARG A 56 4.41 39.50 30.74
N GLY A 57 4.38 39.31 29.41
CA GLY A 57 5.31 39.91 28.45
C GLY A 57 4.74 40.00 27.02
N VAL A 58 4.01 41.08 26.74
CA VAL A 58 3.95 41.94 25.53
C VAL A 58 4.50 41.43 24.16
N PHE A 59 3.59 41.33 23.17
CA PHE A 59 3.55 42.00 21.84
C PHE A 59 4.53 41.73 20.65
N TYR A 60 3.91 41.72 19.43
CA TYR A 60 4.39 41.78 18.02
C TYR A 60 5.09 40.50 17.50
N ASP A 61 4.67 39.83 16.41
CA ASP A 61 4.50 40.31 15.02
C ASP A 61 3.43 39.51 14.23
N ALA A 62 2.73 40.21 13.33
CA ALA A 62 2.05 39.66 12.14
C ALA A 62 2.96 39.97 10.93
N PRO A 63 3.05 39.15 9.85
CA PRO A 63 2.00 39.05 8.79
C PRO A 63 2.12 37.73 7.94
N PRO A 64 1.62 37.60 6.69
CA PRO A 64 0.57 38.32 5.96
C PRO A 64 -0.60 37.45 5.46
N ALA A 65 -1.68 38.14 5.09
CA ALA A 65 -2.77 37.62 4.29
C ALA A 65 -2.31 37.20 2.88
N HIS A 66 -2.80 36.05 2.41
CA HIS A 66 -2.78 35.69 1.00
C HIS A 66 -4.13 36.05 0.35
N ASP A 67 -4.07 36.91 -0.66
CA ASP A 67 -5.18 37.27 -1.55
C ASP A 67 -5.67 36.06 -2.37
N PRO A 68 -6.98 35.92 -2.63
CA PRO A 68 -7.51 34.99 -3.63
C PRO A 68 -7.58 35.67 -4.99
N GLY A 69 -6.63 35.35 -5.87
CA GLY A 69 -6.68 35.72 -7.29
C GLY A 69 -7.06 34.54 -8.18
N ALA A 70 -8.21 34.62 -8.85
CA ALA A 70 -8.58 33.82 -10.02
C ALA A 70 -8.91 34.79 -11.18
N PRO A 71 -9.14 34.36 -12.44
CA PRO A 71 -8.65 33.21 -13.22
C PRO A 71 -7.98 33.67 -14.55
N GLY A 72 -7.21 32.82 -15.23
CA GLY A 72 -6.61 33.15 -16.53
C GLY A 72 -6.33 31.93 -17.40
N GLY A 73 -7.20 31.67 -18.38
CA GLY A 73 -7.09 30.55 -19.32
C GLY A 73 -6.00 30.78 -20.39
N ARG A 74 -5.44 29.66 -20.88
CA ARG A 74 -4.78 29.54 -22.20
C ARG A 74 -4.74 28.07 -22.62
N THR A 75 -5.73 27.69 -23.41
CA THR A 75 -5.75 26.50 -24.27
C THR A 75 -4.75 26.62 -25.41
N LEU A 76 -4.25 25.47 -25.88
CA LEU A 76 -3.30 25.18 -26.98
C LEU A 76 -1.81 25.36 -26.63
N PRO A 77 -1.08 24.25 -26.49
CA PRO A 77 -0.50 23.63 -27.69
C PRO A 77 -0.45 22.08 -27.68
N ILE A 78 -1.59 21.39 -27.50
CA ILE A 78 -1.63 19.91 -27.49
C ILE A 78 -1.70 19.29 -28.90
N LEU A 79 -2.22 20.02 -29.90
CA LEU A 79 -2.40 19.46 -31.25
C LEU A 79 -1.09 19.27 -32.05
N VAL A 80 -0.04 20.04 -31.75
CA VAL A 80 1.25 19.94 -32.45
C VAL A 80 2.03 18.69 -31.99
N ALA A 81 1.95 18.32 -30.72
CA ALA A 81 2.62 17.14 -30.18
C ALA A 81 2.03 15.82 -30.74
N ILE A 82 0.70 15.75 -30.91
CA ILE A 82 0.02 14.56 -31.45
C ILE A 82 0.40 14.34 -32.92
N ALA A 83 0.48 15.40 -33.73
CA ALA A 83 0.85 15.27 -35.14
C ALA A 83 2.28 14.73 -35.34
N VAL A 84 3.22 15.13 -34.49
CA VAL A 84 4.60 14.64 -34.53
C VAL A 84 4.68 13.17 -34.11
N LEU A 85 3.93 12.76 -33.08
CA LEU A 85 3.96 11.39 -32.57
C LEU A 85 3.37 10.38 -33.57
N VAL A 86 2.29 10.74 -34.27
CA VAL A 86 1.69 9.91 -35.33
C VAL A 86 2.65 9.73 -36.52
N LEU A 87 3.40 10.77 -36.89
CA LEU A 87 4.41 10.66 -37.96
C LEU A 87 5.56 9.73 -37.58
N VAL A 88 6.06 9.79 -36.34
CA VAL A 88 7.14 8.91 -35.87
C VAL A 88 6.70 7.45 -35.77
N ALA A 89 5.49 7.20 -35.27
CA ALA A 89 4.93 5.84 -35.21
C ALA A 89 4.68 5.25 -36.61
N GLY A 90 4.24 6.06 -37.57
CA GLY A 90 4.03 5.62 -38.95
C GLY A 90 5.31 5.21 -39.68
N VAL A 91 6.43 5.90 -39.43
CA VAL A 91 7.72 5.57 -40.04
C VAL A 91 8.33 4.31 -39.42
N LEU A 92 8.19 4.11 -38.11
CA LEU A 92 8.68 2.90 -37.44
C LEU A 92 7.88 1.64 -37.85
N GLY A 93 6.56 1.75 -38.01
CA GLY A 93 5.73 0.62 -38.46
C GLY A 93 6.03 0.16 -39.89
N PHE A 94 6.49 1.07 -40.78
CA PHE A 94 6.77 0.74 -42.18
C PHE A 94 8.11 0.03 -42.38
N ILE A 95 9.10 0.23 -41.51
CA ILE A 95 10.45 -0.35 -41.66
C ILE A 95 10.51 -1.81 -41.15
N PHE A 96 9.69 -2.18 -40.16
CA PHE A 96 9.70 -3.53 -39.57
C PHE A 96 8.63 -4.49 -40.13
N GLY A 97 7.79 -4.04 -41.07
CA GLY A 97 6.66 -4.82 -41.61
C GLY A 97 6.94 -5.64 -42.87
N LYS A 98 8.20 -5.82 -43.26
CA LYS A 98 8.56 -6.50 -44.52
C LYS A 98 9.69 -7.48 -44.27
N ASP A 99 9.33 -8.70 -43.88
CA ASP A 99 9.88 -9.97 -44.38
C ASP A 99 9.31 -11.13 -43.54
N GLY A 100 8.43 -11.92 -44.15
CA GLY A 100 7.78 -13.05 -43.48
C GLY A 100 7.08 -13.99 -44.43
N ILE A 101 7.75 -14.42 -45.51
CA ILE A 101 7.32 -15.54 -46.36
C ILE A 101 8.54 -16.38 -46.71
N GLY A 102 8.54 -17.65 -46.28
CA GLY A 102 9.43 -18.66 -46.83
C GLY A 102 9.58 -19.88 -45.92
N PRO A 103 8.90 -21.01 -46.21
CA PRO A 103 9.19 -22.28 -45.55
C PRO A 103 10.48 -22.85 -46.16
N LYS A 104 11.38 -23.37 -45.32
CA LYS A 104 12.45 -24.26 -45.79
C LYS A 104 12.27 -25.64 -45.17
N GLN A 105 11.88 -26.55 -46.05
CA GLN A 105 11.81 -27.99 -45.85
C GLN A 105 13.10 -28.61 -46.39
N SER A 106 13.54 -29.67 -45.70
CA SER A 106 14.46 -30.75 -46.13
C SER A 106 15.96 -30.46 -46.27
N GLU A 107 16.77 -31.17 -45.48
CA GLU A 107 17.57 -32.32 -45.96
C GLU A 107 18.17 -33.04 -44.74
N ALA A 108 18.05 -34.37 -44.68
CA ALA A 108 18.71 -35.23 -43.70
C ALA A 108 20.00 -35.80 -44.30
N ASP A 109 21.07 -35.97 -43.51
CA ASP A 109 21.91 -37.19 -43.43
C ASP A 109 22.99 -37.04 -42.31
N PRO A 110 23.73 -38.11 -41.91
CA PRO A 110 23.90 -38.46 -40.51
C PRO A 110 25.34 -38.23 -40.03
N SER A 111 25.53 -37.88 -38.77
CA SER A 111 26.84 -38.04 -38.16
C SER A 111 26.73 -38.36 -36.67
N THR A 112 27.25 -39.53 -36.36
CA THR A 112 27.43 -40.12 -35.04
C THR A 112 28.27 -39.22 -34.14
N ASP A 113 27.69 -38.76 -33.03
CA ASP A 113 28.42 -38.42 -31.81
C ASP A 113 27.46 -38.51 -30.60
N PRO A 114 27.73 -39.34 -29.56
CA PRO A 114 26.90 -39.39 -28.38
C PRO A 114 27.26 -38.22 -27.45
N ALA A 115 26.68 -37.05 -27.70
CA ALA A 115 26.64 -36.00 -26.69
C ALA A 115 25.66 -36.42 -25.59
N PRO A 116 26.03 -36.36 -24.29
CA PRO A 116 25.08 -36.62 -23.22
C PRO A 116 23.99 -35.56 -23.27
N THR A 117 22.78 -35.99 -23.61
CA THR A 117 21.57 -35.20 -23.39
C THR A 117 21.34 -35.14 -21.89
N THR A 118 22.00 -34.21 -21.20
CA THR A 118 21.46 -33.67 -19.97
C THR A 118 20.26 -32.84 -20.38
N SER A 119 19.09 -33.49 -20.44
CA SER A 119 17.82 -32.79 -20.33
C SER A 119 17.77 -32.26 -18.91
N GLU A 120 18.26 -31.04 -18.71
CA GLU A 120 17.96 -30.30 -17.49
C GLU A 120 16.45 -29.97 -17.58
N PRO A 121 15.61 -30.49 -16.66
CA PRO A 121 14.26 -29.99 -16.59
C PRO A 121 14.38 -28.52 -16.17
N THR A 122 14.00 -27.61 -17.05
CA THR A 122 13.56 -26.29 -16.64
C THR A 122 12.29 -26.51 -15.82
N ASP A 123 12.46 -26.81 -14.53
CA ASP A 123 11.40 -26.71 -13.53
C ASP A 123 11.04 -25.22 -13.42
N GLU A 124 10.22 -24.74 -14.36
CA GLU A 124 9.31 -23.66 -14.02
C GLU A 124 8.60 -24.09 -12.73
N PRO A 125 8.51 -23.24 -11.69
CA PRO A 125 7.90 -23.63 -10.45
C PRO A 125 6.40 -23.89 -10.66
N SER A 126 6.05 -25.10 -11.10
CA SER A 126 4.68 -25.54 -11.31
C SER A 126 3.97 -25.52 -9.97
N ILE A 127 2.92 -24.69 -9.86
CA ILE A 127 2.01 -24.74 -8.71
C ILE A 127 1.32 -26.11 -8.80
N ASP A 128 1.52 -26.95 -7.79
CA ASP A 128 0.73 -28.16 -7.65
C ASP A 128 -0.73 -27.75 -7.42
N ALA A 129 -1.55 -27.91 -8.45
CA ALA A 129 -2.95 -27.50 -8.43
C ALA A 129 -3.80 -28.33 -7.45
N ASP A 130 -3.32 -29.51 -7.06
CA ASP A 130 -4.00 -30.43 -6.14
C ASP A 130 -3.58 -30.20 -4.67
N ALA A 131 -2.62 -29.30 -4.40
CA ALA A 131 -2.22 -28.95 -3.05
C ALA A 131 -3.34 -28.19 -2.30
N PRO A 132 -3.38 -28.24 -0.95
CA PRO A 132 -4.34 -27.46 -0.17
C PRO A 132 -4.25 -25.96 -0.49
N PRO A 133 -5.38 -25.21 -0.54
CA PRO A 133 -5.38 -23.81 -0.98
C PRO A 133 -4.42 -22.91 -0.21
N GLN A 134 -4.28 -23.11 1.11
CA GLN A 134 -3.32 -22.39 1.94
C GLN A 134 -1.86 -22.64 1.51
N SER A 135 -1.53 -23.89 1.17
CA SER A 135 -0.19 -24.24 0.68
C SER A 135 0.08 -23.65 -0.70
N GLN A 136 -0.94 -23.54 -1.56
CA GLN A 136 -0.82 -22.85 -2.84
C GLN A 136 -0.53 -21.36 -2.64
N LEU A 137 -1.31 -20.66 -1.80
CA LEU A 137 -1.09 -19.24 -1.48
C LEU A 137 0.30 -18.98 -0.88
N LEU A 138 0.75 -19.83 0.05
CA LEU A 138 2.09 -19.72 0.63
C LEU A 138 3.20 -19.90 -0.43
N ARG A 139 3.02 -20.83 -1.38
CA ARG A 139 4.00 -21.04 -2.45
C ARG A 139 4.04 -19.85 -3.39
N ILE A 140 2.87 -19.32 -3.76
CA ILE A 140 2.75 -18.12 -4.61
C ILE A 140 3.42 -16.92 -3.93
N SER A 141 3.11 -16.68 -2.65
CA SER A 141 3.67 -15.52 -1.95
C SER A 141 5.19 -15.57 -1.87
N ARG A 142 5.78 -16.76 -1.66
CA ARG A 142 7.23 -16.96 -1.66
C ARG A 142 7.88 -16.67 -3.02
N LEU A 143 7.19 -17.00 -4.11
CA LEU A 143 7.66 -16.68 -5.47
C LEU A 143 7.59 -15.16 -5.73
N ASP A 144 6.57 -14.49 -5.18
CA ASP A 144 6.36 -13.05 -5.36
C ASP A 144 7.24 -12.16 -4.44
N THR A 145 7.83 -12.73 -3.37
CA THR A 145 8.63 -11.99 -2.38
C THR A 145 9.74 -11.16 -3.01
N GLU A 146 10.48 -11.68 -4.00
CA GLU A 146 11.58 -10.94 -4.62
C GLU A 146 11.08 -9.71 -5.38
N ALA A 147 9.96 -9.86 -6.12
CA ALA A 147 9.35 -8.74 -6.84
C ALA A 147 8.79 -7.71 -5.87
N ALA A 148 8.12 -8.15 -4.80
CA ALA A 148 7.58 -7.27 -3.77
C ALA A 148 8.68 -6.51 -3.01
N SER A 149 9.84 -7.14 -2.76
CA SER A 149 10.99 -6.51 -2.08
C SER A 149 11.56 -5.30 -2.83
N LYS A 150 11.39 -5.25 -4.16
CA LYS A 150 11.81 -4.12 -5.00
C LYS A 150 10.94 -2.88 -4.82
N LEU A 151 9.81 -3.00 -4.13
CA LEU A 151 8.83 -1.94 -3.89
C LEU A 151 8.93 -1.35 -2.47
N ILE A 152 9.89 -1.81 -1.65
CA ILE A 152 10.12 -1.26 -0.31
C ILE A 152 10.34 0.26 -0.38
N GLY A 153 9.70 0.98 0.53
CA GLY A 153 9.71 2.44 0.62
C GLY A 153 8.64 3.14 -0.23
N THR A 154 7.90 2.40 -1.07
CA THR A 154 6.95 2.98 -2.04
C THR A 154 5.50 2.66 -1.69
N TRP A 155 4.59 3.52 -2.15
CA TRP A 155 3.14 3.34 -2.09
C TRP A 155 2.66 2.57 -3.32
N ILE A 156 1.82 1.56 -3.09
CA ILE A 156 1.24 0.70 -4.12
C ILE A 156 -0.26 0.45 -3.90
N PRO A 157 -1.04 0.14 -4.94
CA PRO A 157 -2.43 -0.29 -4.78
C PRO A 157 -2.53 -1.70 -4.18
N GLN A 158 -3.42 -1.89 -3.22
CA GLN A 158 -3.81 -3.18 -2.65
C GLN A 158 -5.29 -3.45 -2.96
N LEU A 159 -5.56 -4.54 -3.67
CA LEU A 159 -6.89 -4.94 -4.16
C LEU A 159 -7.68 -5.79 -3.15
N ALA A 160 -6.99 -6.51 -2.30
CA ALA A 160 -7.62 -7.38 -1.31
C ALA A 160 -6.67 -7.72 -0.17
N ALA A 161 -7.25 -8.03 0.98
CA ALA A 161 -6.67 -8.91 1.97
C ALA A 161 -7.55 -10.18 2.04
N VAL A 162 -6.94 -11.36 1.93
CA VAL A 162 -7.61 -12.66 1.89
C VAL A 162 -6.98 -13.62 2.90
N GLY A 163 -7.71 -14.65 3.33
CA GLY A 163 -7.20 -15.67 4.25
C GLY A 163 -7.88 -15.61 5.61
N ALA A 164 -7.14 -15.93 6.68
CA ALA A 164 -7.68 -15.99 8.03
C ALA A 164 -8.09 -14.58 8.49
N GLY A 165 -9.39 -14.37 8.67
CA GLY A 165 -9.91 -13.15 9.28
C GLY A 165 -9.60 -13.04 10.77
N ASP A 166 -10.05 -11.95 11.38
CA ASP A 166 -9.87 -11.65 12.81
C ASP A 166 -10.59 -12.65 13.73
N GLY A 167 -10.00 -13.83 13.96
CA GLY A 167 -10.44 -14.79 14.98
C GLY A 167 -11.47 -15.84 14.53
N GLY A 168 -11.59 -16.11 13.23
CA GLY A 168 -12.45 -17.19 12.69
C GLY A 168 -11.66 -18.30 11.99
N ASP A 169 -12.35 -19.38 11.63
CA ASP A 169 -11.82 -20.39 10.71
C ASP A 169 -11.53 -19.74 9.35
N ALA A 170 -10.32 -19.93 8.84
CA ALA A 170 -9.89 -19.33 7.60
C ALA A 170 -10.56 -19.99 6.38
N ASP A 171 -11.23 -19.20 5.56
CA ASP A 171 -11.75 -19.64 4.25
C ASP A 171 -10.63 -19.62 3.20
N TRP A 172 -9.78 -20.64 3.23
CA TRP A 172 -8.64 -20.75 2.31
C TRP A 172 -9.05 -20.99 0.86
N ASP A 173 -10.15 -21.70 0.62
CA ASP A 173 -10.71 -21.91 -0.71
C ASP A 173 -11.19 -20.58 -1.31
N GLY A 174 -11.98 -19.81 -0.55
CA GLY A 174 -12.42 -18.47 -0.96
C GLY A 174 -11.25 -17.51 -1.15
N ALA A 175 -10.20 -17.60 -0.33
CA ALA A 175 -8.99 -16.80 -0.48
C ALA A 175 -8.26 -17.09 -1.80
N LEU A 176 -8.05 -18.36 -2.13
CA LEU A 176 -7.41 -18.77 -3.37
C LEU A 176 -8.26 -18.38 -4.59
N ALA A 177 -9.56 -18.64 -4.54
CA ALA A 177 -10.49 -18.26 -5.62
C ALA A 177 -10.49 -16.73 -5.86
N ARG A 178 -10.48 -15.93 -4.78
CA ARG A 178 -10.41 -14.46 -4.88
C ARG A 178 -9.08 -14.01 -5.49
N TYR A 179 -7.96 -14.60 -5.08
CA TYR A 179 -6.66 -14.33 -5.71
C TYR A 179 -6.67 -14.66 -7.19
N GLN A 180 -7.13 -15.86 -7.58
CA GLN A 180 -7.17 -16.29 -8.99
C GLN A 180 -8.04 -15.37 -9.85
N LYS A 181 -9.19 -14.91 -9.33
CA LYS A 181 -10.04 -13.92 -10.00
C LYS A 181 -9.31 -12.60 -10.22
N LEU A 182 -8.61 -12.10 -9.21
CA LEU A 182 -7.82 -10.88 -9.30
C LEU A 182 -6.66 -11.06 -10.28
N LYS A 183 -5.93 -12.18 -10.24
CA LYS A 183 -4.85 -12.51 -11.17
C LYS A 183 -5.32 -12.61 -12.62
N SER A 184 -6.54 -13.10 -12.86
CA SER A 184 -7.15 -13.11 -14.19
C SER A 184 -7.49 -11.72 -14.72
N THR A 185 -7.81 -10.77 -13.84
CA THR A 185 -8.21 -9.40 -14.23
C THR A 185 -7.00 -8.46 -14.28
N HIS A 186 -6.04 -8.69 -13.39
CA HIS A 186 -4.80 -7.95 -13.21
C HIS A 186 -3.62 -8.96 -13.18
N PRO A 187 -3.11 -9.39 -14.35
CA PRO A 187 -2.07 -10.42 -14.44
C PRO A 187 -0.77 -10.08 -13.70
N GLU A 188 -0.52 -8.81 -13.44
CA GLU A 188 0.64 -8.26 -12.75
C GLU A 188 0.60 -8.38 -11.23
N VAL A 189 -0.53 -8.76 -10.62
CA VAL A 189 -0.64 -8.74 -9.15
C VAL A 189 0.34 -9.68 -8.49
N LEU A 190 0.85 -9.23 -7.34
CA LEU A 190 1.69 -9.97 -6.42
C LEU A 190 0.87 -10.36 -5.19
N LEU A 191 1.19 -11.51 -4.61
CA LEU A 191 0.63 -11.98 -3.36
C LEU A 191 1.67 -11.84 -2.23
N LEU A 192 1.33 -11.11 -1.17
CA LEU A 192 2.22 -10.91 -0.03
C LEU A 192 1.67 -11.65 1.18
N ASP A 193 2.50 -12.44 1.85
CA ASP A 193 2.18 -12.95 3.19
C ASP A 193 2.34 -11.82 4.20
N THR A 194 1.24 -11.36 4.79
CA THR A 194 1.25 -10.22 5.73
C THR A 194 2.16 -10.44 6.95
N GLY A 195 2.46 -11.69 7.31
CA GLY A 195 3.39 -12.02 8.40
C GLY A 195 4.86 -11.69 8.09
N GLU A 196 5.24 -11.64 6.81
CA GLU A 196 6.59 -11.30 6.37
C GLU A 196 6.79 -9.78 6.21
N TRP A 197 5.72 -8.99 6.39
CA TRP A 197 5.70 -7.54 6.19
C TRP A 197 5.14 -6.80 7.42
N PRO A 198 5.72 -7.00 8.63
CA PRO A 198 5.15 -6.51 9.89
C PRO A 198 5.10 -4.98 10.00
N SER A 199 5.95 -4.27 9.27
CA SER A 199 5.91 -2.80 9.20
C SER A 199 4.99 -2.27 8.11
N SER A 200 4.45 -3.13 7.25
CA SER A 200 3.40 -2.74 6.31
C SER A 200 2.01 -3.12 6.84
N TYR A 201 1.90 -4.24 7.56
CA TYR A 201 0.63 -4.81 8.02
C TYR A 201 0.64 -5.03 9.53
N ALA A 202 -0.34 -4.45 10.21
CA ALA A 202 -0.52 -4.63 11.66
C ALA A 202 -0.95 -6.07 12.05
N LYS A 203 -1.42 -6.87 11.09
CA LYS A 203 -1.94 -8.22 11.31
C LYS A 203 -1.30 -9.19 10.35
N ALA A 204 -0.78 -10.28 10.90
CA ALA A 204 -0.30 -11.45 10.16
C ALA A 204 -1.43 -12.47 9.91
N GLY A 205 -1.15 -13.54 9.17
CA GLY A 205 -2.09 -14.64 8.92
C GLY A 205 -3.03 -14.43 7.74
N MET A 206 -2.86 -13.31 7.03
CA MET A 206 -3.56 -13.00 5.78
C MET A 206 -2.58 -12.91 4.62
N TYR A 207 -3.11 -12.93 3.41
CA TYR A 207 -2.39 -12.55 2.19
C TYR A 207 -2.96 -11.26 1.63
N ALA A 208 -2.08 -10.32 1.29
CA ALA A 208 -2.45 -9.11 0.56
C ALA A 208 -2.22 -9.31 -0.94
N VAL A 209 -3.21 -8.94 -1.76
CA VAL A 209 -3.09 -8.93 -3.22
C VAL A 209 -2.82 -7.50 -3.66
N VAL A 210 -1.63 -7.25 -4.20
CA VAL A 210 -1.15 -5.90 -4.52
C VAL A 210 -0.77 -5.78 -5.99
N VAL A 211 -0.79 -4.56 -6.51
CA VAL A 211 -0.35 -4.23 -7.86
C VAL A 211 1.03 -3.58 -7.77
N PRO A 212 2.06 -4.04 -8.51
CA PRO A 212 3.43 -3.56 -8.40
C PRO A 212 3.64 -2.19 -9.09
N ARG A 213 2.81 -1.21 -8.75
CA ARG A 213 2.86 0.17 -9.23
C ARG A 213 3.38 1.09 -8.12
N ALA A 214 4.70 1.22 -8.07
CA ALA A 214 5.37 2.09 -7.11
C ALA A 214 5.04 3.58 -7.33
N SER A 215 4.89 4.30 -6.23
CA SER A 215 4.76 5.75 -6.19
C SER A 215 5.32 6.32 -4.89
N ASP A 216 5.74 7.60 -4.92
CA ASP A 216 6.37 8.25 -3.76
C ASP A 216 5.34 8.66 -2.68
N THR A 217 4.07 8.78 -3.04
CA THR A 217 2.96 9.18 -2.17
C THR A 217 1.76 8.27 -2.40
N SER A 218 0.80 8.25 -1.47
CA SER A 218 -0.42 7.44 -1.61
C SER A 218 -1.31 7.86 -2.78
N GLY A 219 -1.29 9.15 -3.15
CA GLY A 219 -2.17 9.74 -4.17
C GLY A 219 -2.22 8.97 -5.49
N PRO A 220 -1.09 8.72 -6.19
CA PRO A 220 -1.08 7.96 -7.44
C PRO A 220 -1.57 6.52 -7.33
N ALA A 221 -1.42 5.87 -6.16
CA ALA A 221 -1.97 4.53 -5.94
C ALA A 221 -3.49 4.57 -5.78
N LEU A 222 -4.02 5.56 -5.06
CA LEU A 222 -5.47 5.79 -4.92
C LEU A 222 -6.12 6.23 -6.23
N GLU A 223 -5.46 7.08 -7.01
CA GLU A 223 -5.92 7.48 -8.34
C GLU A 223 -6.06 6.26 -9.26
N TRP A 224 -5.08 5.37 -9.25
CA TRP A 224 -5.18 4.11 -10.00
C TRP A 224 -6.38 3.27 -9.55
N CYS A 225 -6.66 3.17 -8.25
CA CYS A 225 -7.87 2.49 -7.76
C CYS A 225 -9.15 3.07 -8.39
N VAL A 226 -9.27 4.41 -8.45
CA VAL A 226 -10.40 5.10 -9.07
C VAL A 226 -10.48 4.80 -10.57
N GLU A 227 -9.36 4.85 -11.28
CA GLU A 227 -9.29 4.57 -12.72
C GLU A 227 -9.72 3.14 -13.05
N GLN A 228 -9.47 2.18 -12.16
CA GLN A 228 -9.95 0.80 -12.29
C GLN A 228 -11.43 0.62 -11.90
N GLY A 229 -12.11 1.69 -11.48
CA GLY A 229 -13.50 1.63 -11.02
C GLY A 229 -13.66 0.88 -9.69
N LEU A 230 -12.61 0.81 -8.87
CA LEU A 230 -12.61 0.11 -7.59
C LEU A 230 -13.05 1.03 -6.45
N SER A 231 -13.94 0.54 -5.61
CA SER A 231 -14.45 1.29 -4.46
C SER A 231 -13.42 1.36 -3.32
N ARG A 232 -13.71 2.21 -2.33
CA ARG A 232 -12.94 2.34 -1.07
C ARG A 232 -12.72 1.02 -0.33
N THR A 233 -13.64 0.07 -0.47
CA THR A 233 -13.55 -1.25 0.17
C THR A 233 -12.87 -2.30 -0.70
N ASP A 234 -12.69 -1.99 -1.99
CA ASP A 234 -12.09 -2.90 -2.97
C ASP A 234 -10.66 -2.51 -3.34
N CYS A 235 -10.18 -1.33 -2.94
CA CYS A 235 -8.83 -0.88 -3.18
C CYS A 235 -8.38 0.20 -2.19
N ALA A 236 -7.15 0.06 -1.69
CA ALA A 236 -6.48 1.04 -0.83
C ALA A 236 -5.02 1.21 -1.24
N ALA A 237 -4.41 2.33 -0.85
CA ALA A 237 -2.97 2.52 -0.99
C ALA A 237 -2.25 1.94 0.23
N LYS A 238 -1.21 1.16 -0.04
CA LYS A 238 -0.38 0.52 0.97
C LYS A 238 1.07 0.87 0.72
N ARG A 239 1.78 1.32 1.75
CA ARG A 239 3.23 1.52 1.69
C ARG A 239 3.94 0.25 2.13
N LEU A 240 4.86 -0.25 1.31
CA LEU A 240 5.62 -1.43 1.65
C LEU A 240 6.87 -1.07 2.43
N GLU A 241 6.99 -1.62 3.62
CA GLU A 241 8.06 -1.42 4.57
C GLU A 241 8.37 -2.71 5.34
N VAL A 242 9.64 -2.83 5.72
CA VAL A 242 10.17 -3.93 6.55
C VAL A 242 10.60 -3.46 7.94
N SER A 243 10.54 -2.15 8.20
CA SER A 243 10.84 -1.55 9.51
C SER A 243 9.93 -0.34 9.77
N GLY A 244 9.69 -0.02 11.05
CA GLY A 244 8.82 1.09 11.46
C GLY A 244 7.39 0.66 11.83
N ASP A 245 6.55 1.63 12.15
CA ASP A 245 5.16 1.42 12.55
C ASP A 245 4.24 1.23 11.32
N PRO A 246 3.42 0.17 11.26
CA PRO A 246 2.49 -0.04 10.16
C PRO A 246 1.33 0.97 10.08
N THR A 247 1.05 1.78 11.10
CA THR A 247 -0.06 2.75 11.06
C THR A 247 0.12 3.84 10.02
N ASP A 248 1.36 4.21 9.71
CA ASP A 248 1.68 5.27 8.74
C ASP A 248 1.71 4.76 7.28
N ASN A 249 1.52 3.46 7.09
CA ASN A 249 1.72 2.78 5.81
C ASN A 249 0.40 2.38 5.12
N TYR A 250 -0.70 3.05 5.46
CA TYR A 250 -2.02 2.81 4.90
C TYR A 250 -2.76 4.11 4.60
N ASP A 251 -3.38 4.18 3.43
CA ASP A 251 -4.26 5.27 3.03
C ASP A 251 -5.43 4.70 2.20
N ALA A 252 -6.63 5.25 2.39
CA ALA A 252 -7.85 4.79 1.73
C ALA A 252 -8.63 5.98 1.19
N GLN A 253 -9.31 5.78 0.06
CA GLN A 253 -10.01 6.88 -0.63
C GLN A 253 -11.16 7.47 0.19
#